data_AF-A0A9D4HV10-F1
#
_entry.id   AF-A0A9D4HV10-F1
#
_cell.length_a   1.000
_cell.length_b   1.000
_cell.length_c   1.000
_cell.angle_alpha   90.00
_cell.angle_beta   90.00
_cell.angle_gamma   90.00
#
_symmetry.space_group_name_H-M   'P 1'
#
loop_
_entity.id
_entity.type
_entity.pdbx_description
1 polymer ?
#
loop_
_entity_poly.entity_id
_entity_poly.type
_entity_poly.pdbx_seq_one_letter_code
_entity_poly.pdbx_strand_id
1 'polypeptide(L)'
;MTRLGYGEEMRRWRVAKYRELDRMYNKILCDVCTLFTAGSKAEGLTRFLESDIDIMTVANSALCVEAGINLHTIQDDIALFRMDTRVYPGHCKLFLERQGSRRCIEFEKAFCDNGYGDVLLSSSLYLDEISTIWSLFPQFREGMVDAERAGPSLPHTSGGVVHMDKVRALRCSCPSILDRWASRPRHWPSPVIVQKVVSLGAYVTPVGFKGSEFKHMEWRICFNTGETELVNNLNDTQAKVYVILKMILKDKLKPNNKEITSYVLKNIVLWQAERNPQLQFHARSLCHWLHDGLRELSTAIVKKHLPYYMIPERNLLEACGMNDVLQRKWVAGITDMLEDFPRVVLRLPKIRKAIVGSPEPMLWFSSGRMELEMLNLEWFIRKQECLFKTRDINYSDFTVQAIERRIAQIITEMQLHMLLDGSSIIQRSDIFKRMLM
;
A
#
# COMPACT_ATOMS: atom_id res chain seq x y z
N MET A 1 22.50 -0.25 -12.71
CA MET A 1 21.72 -0.17 -11.43
C MET A 1 20.55 0.84 -11.44
N THR A 2 20.30 1.56 -12.54
CA THR A 2 19.11 2.42 -12.76
C THR A 2 17.82 1.64 -13.09
N ARG A 3 17.87 0.30 -13.01
CA ARG A 3 16.97 -0.62 -13.71
C ARG A 3 16.11 -1.50 -12.79
N LEU A 4 16.33 -1.40 -11.47
CA LEU A 4 15.58 -2.10 -10.43
C LEU A 4 14.68 -1.09 -9.72
N GLY A 5 13.37 -1.17 -9.96
CA GLY A 5 12.41 -0.17 -9.49
C GLY A 5 12.51 1.16 -10.22
N TYR A 6 11.68 2.13 -9.84
CA TYR A 6 11.71 3.47 -10.40
C TYR A 6 12.67 4.39 -9.63
N GLY A 7 13.35 5.28 -10.36
CA GLY A 7 14.07 6.40 -9.74
C GLY A 7 13.13 7.43 -9.13
N GLU A 8 13.67 8.35 -8.34
CA GLU A 8 12.92 9.35 -7.57
C GLU A 8 11.86 10.11 -8.39
N GLU A 9 12.23 10.61 -9.57
CA GLU A 9 11.35 11.39 -10.44
C GLU A 9 10.11 10.59 -10.88
N MET A 10 10.33 9.37 -11.37
CA MET A 10 9.24 8.49 -11.82
C MET A 10 8.37 8.05 -10.63
N ARG A 11 8.95 7.79 -9.45
CA ARG A 11 8.15 7.53 -8.24
C ARG A 11 7.24 8.72 -7.91
N ARG A 12 7.78 9.94 -7.87
CA ARG A 12 7.02 11.17 -7.61
C ARG A 12 5.91 11.38 -8.64
N TRP A 13 6.22 11.19 -9.93
CA TRP A 13 5.24 11.31 -11.01
C TRP A 13 4.08 10.32 -10.84
N ARG A 14 4.38 9.04 -10.55
CA ARG A 14 3.34 8.02 -10.32
C ARG A 14 2.47 8.34 -9.10
N VAL A 15 3.09 8.75 -8.00
CA VAL A 15 2.36 9.20 -6.81
C VAL A 15 1.41 10.33 -7.18
N ALA A 16 1.90 11.36 -7.89
CA ALA A 16 1.07 12.49 -8.32
C ALA A 16 -0.11 12.04 -9.19
N LYS A 17 0.10 11.07 -10.09
CA LYS A 17 -0.95 10.50 -10.94
C LYS A 17 -2.01 9.70 -10.18
N TYR A 18 -1.63 8.87 -9.22
CA TYR A 18 -2.63 8.22 -8.36
C TYR A 18 -3.37 9.23 -7.47
N ARG A 19 -2.72 10.31 -7.03
CA ARG A 19 -3.39 11.41 -6.29
C ARG A 19 -4.32 12.25 -7.16
N GLU A 20 -4.04 12.37 -8.46
CA GLU A 20 -4.97 12.97 -9.43
C GLU A 20 -6.23 12.10 -9.56
N LEU A 21 -6.05 10.78 -9.68
CA LEU A 21 -7.15 9.82 -9.71
C LEU A 21 -7.98 9.87 -8.42
N ASP A 22 -7.35 9.86 -7.25
CA ASP A 22 -8.03 10.00 -5.95
C ASP A 22 -8.88 11.29 -5.90
N ARG A 23 -8.31 12.43 -6.30
CA ARG A 23 -9.02 13.73 -6.34
C ARG A 23 -10.23 13.69 -7.25
N MET A 24 -10.14 12.99 -8.38
CA MET A 24 -11.26 12.85 -9.30
C MET A 24 -12.40 12.02 -8.71
N TYR A 25 -12.12 10.85 -8.13
CA TYR A 25 -13.15 10.05 -7.45
C TYR A 25 -13.77 10.82 -6.26
N ASN A 26 -12.95 11.56 -5.51
CA ASN A 26 -13.41 12.34 -4.35
C ASN A 26 -14.34 13.50 -4.71
N LYS A 27 -14.31 14.02 -5.94
CA LYS A 27 -15.30 15.02 -6.39
C LYS A 27 -16.71 14.43 -6.53
N ILE A 28 -16.83 13.11 -6.68
CA ILE A 28 -18.11 12.41 -6.89
C ILE A 28 -18.62 11.83 -5.58
N LEU A 29 -17.69 11.29 -4.79
CA LEU A 29 -18.00 10.78 -3.46
C LEU A 29 -18.25 11.90 -2.43
N CYS A 30 -18.18 13.17 -2.87
CA CYS A 30 -18.30 14.35 -2.04
C CYS A 30 -19.49 14.19 -1.08
N ASP A 31 -19.22 14.43 0.19
CA ASP A 31 -20.14 14.28 1.33
C ASP A 31 -20.36 12.86 1.87
N VAL A 32 -20.01 11.77 1.17
CA VAL A 32 -20.16 10.40 1.73
C VAL A 32 -18.86 9.89 2.33
N CYS A 33 -17.79 9.91 1.54
CA CYS A 33 -16.50 9.42 1.97
C CYS A 33 -15.35 9.99 1.18
N THR A 34 -14.15 9.86 1.75
CA THR A 34 -12.90 10.19 1.07
C THR A 34 -12.18 8.90 0.69
N LEU A 35 -11.90 8.74 -0.61
CA LEU A 35 -11.14 7.64 -1.19
C LEU A 35 -9.65 7.99 -1.28
N PHE A 36 -8.82 7.01 -0.94
CA PHE A 36 -7.38 7.03 -1.11
C PHE A 36 -6.93 5.74 -1.78
N THR A 37 -6.19 5.86 -2.88
CA THR A 37 -5.33 4.77 -3.35
C THR A 37 -4.26 4.53 -2.29
N ALA A 38 -4.04 3.26 -1.96
CA ALA A 38 -3.06 2.81 -0.98
C ALA A 38 -2.05 1.82 -1.60
N GLY A 39 -1.21 1.22 -0.74
CA GLY A 39 -0.30 0.15 -1.11
C GLY A 39 0.75 0.54 -2.16
N SER A 40 1.21 -0.45 -2.93
CA SER A 40 2.37 -0.28 -3.83
C SER A 40 2.13 0.77 -4.93
N LYS A 41 0.87 0.97 -5.33
CA LYS A 41 0.45 1.99 -6.30
C LYS A 41 0.62 3.39 -5.72
N ALA A 42 0.08 3.63 -4.52
CA ALA A 42 0.20 4.92 -3.83
C ALA A 42 1.62 5.29 -3.44
N GLU A 43 2.49 4.29 -3.24
CA GLU A 43 3.92 4.45 -2.95
C GLU A 43 4.77 4.67 -4.23
N GLY A 44 4.18 4.49 -5.42
CA GLY A 44 4.83 4.73 -6.71
C GLY A 44 6.05 3.83 -6.99
N LEU A 45 6.18 2.67 -6.35
CA LEU A 45 7.47 1.93 -6.28
C LEU A 45 7.87 1.19 -7.56
N THR A 46 6.97 0.39 -8.12
CA THR A 46 7.18 -0.36 -9.37
C THR A 46 5.92 -1.08 -9.83
N ARG A 47 5.63 -1.06 -11.14
CA ARG A 47 4.52 -1.83 -11.74
C ARG A 47 4.66 -3.34 -11.54
N PHE A 48 5.90 -3.86 -11.45
CA PHE A 48 6.15 -5.29 -11.24
C PHE A 48 5.57 -5.85 -9.92
N LEU A 49 5.31 -4.96 -8.97
CA LEU A 49 4.79 -5.33 -7.66
C LEU A 49 3.30 -4.98 -7.47
N GLU A 50 2.67 -4.32 -8.46
CA GLU A 50 1.28 -3.87 -8.45
C GLU A 50 0.34 -4.92 -9.07
N SER A 51 0.28 -6.09 -8.47
CA SER A 51 -0.65 -7.18 -8.86
C SER A 51 -2.08 -6.98 -8.35
N ASP A 52 -2.23 -6.08 -7.39
CA ASP A 52 -3.40 -5.79 -6.58
C ASP A 52 -3.68 -4.28 -6.55
N ILE A 53 -4.92 -3.92 -6.23
CA ILE A 53 -5.38 -2.55 -6.04
C ILE A 53 -5.85 -2.40 -4.59
N ASP A 54 -5.08 -1.67 -3.79
CA ASP A 54 -5.45 -1.31 -2.43
C ASP A 54 -6.19 0.03 -2.42
N ILE A 55 -7.42 0.05 -1.89
CA ILE A 55 -8.24 1.25 -1.74
C ILE A 55 -8.66 1.39 -0.28
N MET A 56 -8.43 2.55 0.31
CA MET A 56 -9.02 2.93 1.59
C MET A 56 -10.09 3.98 1.34
N THR A 57 -11.29 3.76 1.89
CA THR A 57 -12.35 4.77 1.93
C THR A 57 -12.59 5.17 3.38
N VAL A 58 -12.69 6.47 3.63
CA VAL A 58 -12.85 7.05 4.96
C VAL A 58 -14.22 7.68 5.05
N ALA A 59 -15.04 7.24 6.00
CA ALA A 59 -16.34 7.86 6.22
C ALA A 59 -16.18 9.31 6.65
N ASN A 60 -16.87 10.23 5.98
CA ASN A 60 -16.82 11.66 6.33
C ASN A 60 -17.80 12.01 7.47
N SER A 61 -18.71 11.10 7.82
CA SER A 61 -19.76 11.25 8.82
C SER A 61 -19.32 10.90 10.25
N ALA A 62 -18.06 10.53 10.47
CA ALA A 62 -17.58 10.12 11.79
C ALA A 62 -16.16 10.59 12.09
N LEU A 63 -15.93 10.90 13.37
CA LEU A 63 -14.63 11.25 13.90
C LEU A 63 -14.40 10.51 15.23
N CYS A 64 -13.28 9.80 15.29
CA CYS A 64 -12.78 9.17 16.50
C CYS A 64 -11.78 10.12 17.19
N VAL A 65 -11.88 10.27 18.50
CA VAL A 65 -11.05 11.22 19.28
C VAL A 65 -10.49 10.57 20.53
N GLU A 66 -9.25 10.90 20.88
CA GLU A 66 -8.71 10.62 22.21
C GLU A 66 -9.48 11.38 23.29
N ALA A 67 -9.42 10.86 24.53
CA ALA A 67 -9.99 11.55 25.68
C ALA A 67 -9.35 12.94 25.89
N GLY A 68 -10.14 13.93 26.27
CA GLY A 68 -9.67 15.29 26.55
C GLY A 68 -9.65 16.25 25.35
N ILE A 69 -10.04 15.80 24.15
CA ILE A 69 -10.26 16.70 23.01
C ILE A 69 -11.54 17.51 23.21
N ASN A 70 -11.46 18.82 22.97
CA ASN A 70 -12.63 19.71 23.03
C ASN A 70 -13.60 19.40 21.87
N LEU A 71 -14.78 18.89 22.22
CA LEU A 71 -15.78 18.43 21.25
C LEU A 71 -16.63 19.57 20.66
N HIS A 72 -16.66 20.75 21.32
CA HIS A 72 -17.54 21.87 20.93
C HIS A 72 -17.20 22.49 19.58
N THR A 73 -15.99 22.25 19.06
CA THR A 73 -15.57 22.75 17.74
C THR A 73 -15.97 21.81 16.60
N ILE A 74 -16.58 20.66 16.89
CA ILE A 74 -16.89 19.63 15.89
C ILE A 74 -18.36 19.72 15.48
N GLN A 75 -18.58 19.86 14.16
CA GLN A 75 -19.90 19.97 13.53
C GLN A 75 -20.88 18.89 14.02
N ASP A 76 -22.13 19.28 14.26
CA ASP A 76 -23.15 18.40 14.87
C ASP A 76 -23.63 17.26 13.97
N ASP A 77 -23.36 17.32 12.67
CA ASP A 77 -23.68 16.26 11.71
C ASP A 77 -22.69 15.08 11.76
N ILE A 78 -21.56 15.23 12.46
CA ILE A 78 -20.53 14.20 12.62
C ILE A 78 -20.80 13.35 13.87
N ALA A 79 -20.85 12.03 13.69
CA ALA A 79 -20.85 11.07 14.78
C ALA A 79 -19.50 11.07 15.50
N LEU A 80 -19.53 11.25 16.82
CA LEU A 80 -18.34 11.31 17.65
C LEU A 80 -18.12 10.03 18.42
N PHE A 81 -16.92 9.50 18.30
CA PHE A 81 -16.49 8.30 19.01
C PHE A 81 -15.29 8.61 19.89
N ARG A 82 -15.40 8.39 21.20
CA ARG A 82 -14.24 8.39 22.09
C ARG A 82 -13.46 7.10 21.93
N MET A 83 -12.15 7.23 21.74
CA MET A 83 -11.21 6.12 21.68
C MET A 83 -10.75 5.73 23.08
N ASP A 84 -10.87 4.45 23.40
CA ASP A 84 -10.19 3.85 24.55
C ASP A 84 -9.00 3.02 24.06
N THR A 85 -7.80 3.54 24.31
CA THR A 85 -6.52 2.93 23.92
C THR A 85 -5.94 2.02 24.99
N ARG A 86 -6.66 1.75 26.10
CA ARG A 86 -6.25 0.80 27.16
C ARG A 86 -6.47 -0.66 26.75
N VAL A 87 -6.12 -0.97 25.51
CA VAL A 87 -6.12 -2.32 24.91
C VAL A 87 -4.72 -2.56 24.31
N TYR A 88 -4.55 -3.61 23.50
CA TYR A 88 -3.27 -3.89 22.87
C TYR A 88 -2.74 -2.68 22.06
N PRO A 89 -1.45 -2.32 22.14
CA PRO A 89 -0.90 -1.12 21.50
C PRO A 89 -1.27 -0.97 20.02
N GLY A 90 -1.65 0.25 19.65
CA GLY A 90 -2.13 0.59 18.30
C GLY A 90 -3.52 0.05 17.97
N HIS A 91 -4.28 -0.42 18.97
CA HIS A 91 -5.71 -0.70 18.86
C HIS A 91 -6.49 0.14 19.88
N CYS A 92 -7.80 0.21 19.68
CA CYS A 92 -8.71 0.94 20.57
C CYS A 92 -10.11 0.31 20.54
N LYS A 93 -10.92 0.62 21.54
CA LYS A 93 -12.39 0.48 21.47
C LYS A 93 -13.00 1.86 21.18
N LEU A 94 -14.13 1.87 20.46
CA LEU A 94 -14.82 3.10 20.08
C LEU A 94 -16.15 3.21 20.84
N PHE A 95 -16.27 4.22 21.68
CA PHE A 95 -17.46 4.52 22.47
C PHE A 95 -18.22 5.69 21.84
N LEU A 96 -19.52 5.55 21.65
CA LEU A 96 -20.36 6.59 21.08
C LEU A 96 -20.59 7.71 22.10
N GLU A 97 -20.11 8.91 21.79
CA GLU A 97 -20.29 10.11 22.63
C GLU A 97 -21.46 10.98 22.14
N ARG A 98 -21.58 11.09 20.82
CA ARG A 98 -22.65 11.88 20.19
C ARG A 98 -23.06 11.21 18.88
N GLN A 99 -24.35 10.95 18.74
CA GLN A 99 -24.91 10.63 17.42
C GLN A 99 -24.88 11.89 16.57
N GLY A 100 -24.27 11.82 15.40
CA GLY A 100 -24.33 12.91 14.44
C GLY A 100 -25.78 13.09 13.96
N SER A 101 -26.19 14.33 13.68
CA SER A 101 -27.53 14.62 13.15
C SER A 101 -27.78 13.96 11.78
N ARG A 102 -26.70 13.66 11.05
CA ARG A 102 -26.76 12.89 9.80
C ARG A 102 -26.79 11.40 10.09
N ARG A 103 -27.93 10.79 9.79
CA ARG A 103 -28.09 9.33 9.87
C ARG A 103 -27.12 8.63 8.91
N CYS A 104 -26.30 7.74 9.43
CA CYS A 104 -25.32 6.98 8.67
C CYS A 104 -25.63 5.49 8.78
N ILE A 105 -26.09 4.90 7.68
CA ILE A 105 -26.49 3.49 7.59
C ILE A 105 -25.35 2.53 7.97
N GLU A 106 -24.10 2.96 7.87
CA GLU A 106 -22.91 2.16 8.18
C GLU A 106 -22.80 1.78 9.66
N PHE A 107 -23.47 2.51 10.55
CA PHE A 107 -23.38 2.29 12.00
C PHE A 107 -24.61 1.60 12.59
N GLU A 108 -25.75 1.59 11.90
CA GLU A 108 -27.06 1.27 12.49
C GLU A 108 -27.11 -0.11 13.17
N LYS A 109 -26.48 -1.12 12.56
CA LYS A 109 -26.42 -2.48 13.10
C LYS A 109 -25.09 -2.82 13.77
N ALA A 110 -24.18 -1.86 13.86
CA ALA A 110 -22.83 -2.05 14.38
C ALA A 110 -22.68 -1.67 15.86
N PHE A 111 -23.72 -1.08 16.46
CA PHE A 111 -23.70 -0.68 17.86
C PHE A 111 -23.95 -1.87 18.80
N CYS A 112 -23.24 -1.89 19.93
CA CYS A 112 -23.41 -2.86 21.00
C CYS A 112 -23.42 -2.15 22.36
N ASP A 113 -24.32 -2.55 23.25
CA ASP A 113 -24.32 -2.14 24.66
C ASP A 113 -23.31 -3.00 25.43
N ASN A 114 -22.46 -2.38 26.26
CA ASN A 114 -21.53 -3.13 27.13
C ASN A 114 -22.17 -3.67 28.42
N GLY A 115 -23.47 -3.43 28.65
CA GLY A 115 -24.19 -3.78 29.88
C GLY A 115 -23.96 -2.81 31.03
N TYR A 116 -23.15 -1.77 30.84
CA TYR A 116 -22.85 -0.72 31.82
C TYR A 116 -23.40 0.65 31.40
N GLY A 117 -24.20 0.70 30.32
CA GLY A 117 -24.80 1.91 29.80
C GLY A 117 -23.96 2.65 28.76
N ASP A 118 -22.78 2.13 28.39
CA ASP A 118 -22.04 2.68 27.24
C ASP A 118 -22.39 1.93 25.95
N VAL A 119 -22.47 2.69 24.87
CA VAL A 119 -22.65 2.14 23.52
C VAL A 119 -21.30 2.12 22.79
N LEU A 120 -20.91 0.94 22.30
CA LEU A 120 -19.68 0.74 21.54
C LEU A 120 -19.99 0.46 20.07
N LEU A 121 -19.04 0.79 19.20
CA LEU A 121 -19.06 0.39 17.80
C LEU A 121 -18.25 -0.90 17.60
N SER A 122 -18.92 -2.01 17.33
CA SER A 122 -18.28 -3.29 17.02
C SER A 122 -17.60 -3.23 15.66
N SER A 123 -16.32 -3.63 15.60
CA SER A 123 -15.58 -3.69 14.34
C SER A 123 -16.07 -4.82 13.43
N SER A 124 -16.44 -5.98 13.98
CA SER A 124 -16.97 -7.09 13.19
C SER A 124 -18.34 -6.78 12.60
N LEU A 125 -19.26 -6.25 13.41
CA LEU A 125 -20.60 -5.89 12.92
C LEU A 125 -20.53 -4.72 11.92
N TYR A 126 -19.62 -3.77 12.13
CA TYR A 126 -19.36 -2.71 11.15
C TYR A 126 -18.91 -3.29 9.80
N LEU A 127 -17.97 -4.25 9.79
CA LEU A 127 -17.55 -4.90 8.55
C LEU A 127 -18.70 -5.66 7.85
N ASP A 128 -19.57 -6.31 8.62
CA ASP A 128 -20.74 -7.02 8.07
C ASP A 128 -21.74 -6.05 7.44
N GLU A 129 -21.99 -4.90 8.08
CA GLU A 129 -22.86 -3.86 7.53
C GLU A 129 -22.25 -3.24 6.27
N ILE A 130 -20.94 -2.93 6.25
CA ILE A 130 -20.26 -2.43 5.04
C ILE A 130 -20.31 -3.44 3.90
N SER A 131 -20.07 -4.72 4.20
CA SER A 131 -20.21 -5.82 3.22
C SER A 131 -21.62 -5.88 2.63
N THR A 132 -22.64 -5.66 3.47
CA THR A 132 -24.05 -5.63 3.06
C THR A 132 -24.34 -4.42 2.17
N ILE A 133 -23.94 -3.22 2.60
CA ILE A 133 -24.12 -1.96 1.84
C ILE A 133 -23.47 -2.07 0.45
N TRP A 134 -22.24 -2.59 0.36
CA TRP A 134 -21.58 -2.75 -0.93
C TRP A 134 -22.24 -3.81 -1.83
N SER A 135 -23.02 -4.73 -1.26
CA SER A 135 -23.83 -5.69 -2.03
C SER A 135 -25.10 -5.06 -2.60
N LEU A 136 -25.60 -3.99 -2.00
CA LEU A 136 -26.81 -3.27 -2.44
C LEU A 136 -26.60 -2.40 -3.68
N PHE A 137 -25.37 -2.28 -4.20
CA PHE A 137 -25.07 -1.54 -5.43
C PHE A 137 -24.47 -2.45 -6.51
N PRO A 138 -25.29 -3.31 -7.15
CA PRO A 138 -24.84 -4.31 -8.12
C PRO A 138 -24.12 -3.73 -9.34
N GLN A 139 -24.44 -2.48 -9.72
CA GLN A 139 -23.78 -1.79 -10.83
C GLN A 139 -22.26 -1.62 -10.63
N PHE A 140 -21.76 -1.75 -9.39
CA PHE A 140 -20.33 -1.71 -9.07
C PHE A 140 -19.71 -3.10 -8.84
N ARG A 141 -20.50 -4.18 -8.98
CA ARG A 141 -20.11 -5.57 -8.72
C ARG A 141 -20.10 -6.47 -9.96
N GLU A 142 -20.52 -5.99 -11.13
CA GLU A 142 -20.56 -6.82 -12.33
C GLU A 142 -19.15 -7.39 -12.66
N GLY A 143 -19.04 -8.73 -12.70
CA GLY A 143 -17.77 -9.42 -12.89
C GLY A 143 -16.83 -9.47 -11.68
N MET A 144 -17.31 -9.11 -10.48
CA MET A 144 -16.57 -9.25 -9.22
C MET A 144 -16.94 -10.55 -8.48
N VAL A 145 -15.93 -11.24 -7.96
CA VAL A 145 -16.07 -12.41 -7.08
C VAL A 145 -15.46 -12.09 -5.71
N ASP A 146 -16.25 -12.23 -4.66
CA ASP A 146 -15.82 -11.99 -3.28
C ASP A 146 -14.75 -13.01 -2.89
N ALA A 147 -13.68 -12.56 -2.25
CA ALA A 147 -12.63 -13.42 -1.71
C ALA A 147 -12.74 -13.53 -0.18
N GLU A 148 -12.06 -14.51 0.41
CA GLU A 148 -12.00 -14.67 1.87
C GLU A 148 -11.46 -13.40 2.52
N ARG A 149 -12.14 -12.93 3.58
CA ARG A 149 -11.77 -11.72 4.31
C ARG A 149 -10.36 -11.83 4.88
N ALA A 150 -9.57 -10.76 4.73
CA ALA A 150 -8.19 -10.69 5.20
C ALA A 150 -7.94 -9.43 6.03
N GLY A 151 -8.00 -9.55 7.36
CA GLY A 151 -7.83 -8.40 8.25
C GLY A 151 -8.97 -7.39 8.07
N PRO A 152 -8.69 -6.08 7.86
CA PRO A 152 -9.73 -5.06 7.71
C PRO A 152 -10.26 -4.92 6.27
N SER A 153 -9.72 -5.68 5.30
CA SER A 153 -10.13 -5.57 3.91
C SER A 153 -11.31 -6.48 3.59
N LEU A 154 -12.11 -6.02 2.64
CA LEU A 154 -13.16 -6.77 1.96
C LEU A 154 -12.66 -7.01 0.52
N PRO A 155 -11.92 -8.10 0.28
CA PRO A 155 -11.23 -8.36 -0.98
C PRO A 155 -12.17 -8.92 -2.05
N HIS A 156 -12.01 -8.48 -3.28
CA HIS A 156 -12.81 -8.93 -4.43
C HIS A 156 -11.91 -9.10 -5.65
N THR A 157 -12.25 -10.05 -6.54
CA THR A 157 -11.54 -10.27 -7.80
C THR A 157 -12.40 -9.82 -8.97
N SER A 158 -11.90 -8.91 -9.79
CA SER A 158 -12.60 -8.46 -11.00
C SER A 158 -12.02 -9.13 -12.25
N GLY A 159 -12.90 -9.68 -13.10
CA GLY A 159 -12.53 -10.28 -14.38
C GLY A 159 -11.56 -11.46 -14.29
N GLY A 160 -11.52 -12.15 -13.14
CA GLY A 160 -10.63 -13.29 -12.88
C GLY A 160 -9.14 -12.97 -12.77
N VAL A 161 -8.74 -11.69 -12.86
CA VAL A 161 -7.31 -11.31 -12.99
C VAL A 161 -6.90 -10.20 -12.01
N VAL A 162 -7.80 -9.29 -11.61
CA VAL A 162 -7.46 -8.14 -10.78
C VAL A 162 -7.97 -8.32 -9.35
N HIS A 163 -7.06 -8.40 -8.39
CA HIS A 163 -7.41 -8.40 -6.96
C HIS A 163 -7.56 -6.97 -6.44
N MET A 164 -8.68 -6.69 -5.79
CA MET A 164 -8.98 -5.39 -5.19
C MET A 164 -9.23 -5.55 -3.69
N ASP A 165 -8.41 -4.88 -2.88
CA ASP A 165 -8.53 -4.85 -1.43
C ASP A 165 -9.13 -3.51 -1.02
N LYS A 166 -10.39 -3.52 -0.60
CA LYS A 166 -11.09 -2.33 -0.13
C LYS A 166 -11.16 -2.33 1.39
N VAL A 167 -10.73 -1.23 2.00
CA VAL A 167 -10.82 -1.02 3.45
C VAL A 167 -11.74 0.17 3.72
N ARG A 168 -12.70 0.00 4.63
CA ARG A 168 -13.53 1.10 5.16
C ARG A 168 -12.96 1.54 6.51
N ALA A 169 -12.62 2.81 6.64
CA ALA A 169 -11.97 3.37 7.81
C ALA A 169 -12.73 4.60 8.35
N LEU A 170 -12.46 4.96 9.59
CA LEU A 170 -12.95 6.20 10.22
C LEU A 170 -11.77 7.12 10.50
N ARG A 171 -11.99 8.43 10.40
CA ARG A 171 -10.97 9.43 10.75
C ARG A 171 -10.73 9.40 12.26
N CYS A 172 -9.46 9.56 12.65
CA CYS A 172 -9.05 9.55 14.04
C CYS A 172 -8.15 10.75 14.36
N SER A 173 -8.39 11.37 15.52
CA SER A 173 -7.51 12.34 16.15
C SER A 173 -6.82 11.69 17.35
N CYS A 174 -5.54 11.35 17.18
CA CYS A 174 -4.70 10.74 18.21
C CYS A 174 -3.40 11.54 18.46
N PRO A 175 -3.50 12.78 18.96
CA PRO A 175 -2.33 13.64 19.21
C PRO A 175 -1.31 12.95 20.12
N SER A 176 -1.73 12.18 21.14
CA SER A 176 -0.79 11.51 22.06
C SER A 176 0.14 10.53 21.35
N ILE A 177 -0.31 9.89 20.27
CA ILE A 177 0.49 8.96 19.47
C ILE A 177 1.37 9.74 18.48
N LEU A 178 0.79 10.72 17.79
CA LEU A 178 1.51 11.50 16.78
C LEU A 178 2.61 12.38 17.38
N ASP A 179 2.38 12.97 18.54
CA ASP A 179 3.36 13.82 19.23
C ASP A 179 4.52 13.00 19.79
N ARG A 180 4.23 11.83 20.36
CA ARG A 180 5.27 10.85 20.77
C ARG A 180 6.06 10.36 19.57
N TRP A 181 5.39 10.07 18.45
CA TRP A 181 6.08 9.74 17.22
C TRP A 181 6.95 10.90 16.76
N ALA A 182 6.44 12.14 16.71
CA ALA A 182 7.11 13.33 16.20
C ALA A 182 8.33 13.76 17.02
N SER A 183 8.27 13.61 18.34
CA SER A 183 9.33 14.00 19.29
C SER A 183 10.55 13.08 19.31
N ARG A 184 10.53 11.94 18.60
CA ARG A 184 11.68 11.03 18.55
C ARG A 184 12.94 11.73 18.02
N PRO A 185 14.11 11.55 18.67
CA PRO A 185 15.37 12.07 18.17
C PRO A 185 15.77 11.32 16.89
N ARG A 186 15.90 12.06 15.78
CA ARG A 186 16.23 11.49 14.47
C ARG A 186 16.81 12.52 13.51
N HIS A 187 17.45 12.02 12.45
CA HIS A 187 17.89 12.84 11.30
C HIS A 187 16.99 12.66 10.07
N TRP A 188 16.38 11.49 9.95
CA TRP A 188 15.40 11.18 8.91
C TRP A 188 14.11 10.67 9.56
N PRO A 189 12.93 11.04 9.03
CA PRO A 189 12.73 12.04 7.98
C PRO A 189 13.05 13.47 8.47
N SER A 190 13.13 14.43 7.54
CA SER A 190 13.39 15.83 7.91
C SER A 190 12.23 16.40 8.77
N PRO A 191 12.46 17.45 9.58
CA PRO A 191 11.42 18.05 10.41
C PRO A 191 10.17 18.48 9.63
N VAL A 192 10.34 18.97 8.39
CA VAL A 192 9.24 19.35 7.50
C VAL A 192 8.36 18.13 7.18
N ILE A 193 8.97 16.98 6.91
CA ILE A 193 8.25 15.75 6.62
C ILE A 193 7.60 15.19 7.90
N VAL A 194 8.25 15.33 9.07
CA VAL A 194 7.62 14.98 10.37
C VAL A 194 6.34 15.78 10.57
N GLN A 195 6.38 17.11 10.42
CA GLN A 195 5.19 17.96 10.54
C GLN A 195 4.12 17.58 9.52
N LYS A 196 4.52 17.31 8.27
CA LYS A 196 3.59 16.86 7.23
C LYS A 196 2.89 15.56 7.62
N VAL A 197 3.62 14.56 8.10
CA VAL A 197 3.06 13.27 8.57
C VAL A 197 2.07 13.49 9.71
N VAL A 198 2.38 14.35 10.69
CA VAL A 198 1.45 14.71 11.77
C VAL A 198 0.19 15.37 11.22
N SER A 199 0.32 16.32 10.28
CA SER A 199 -0.82 17.04 9.71
C SER A 199 -1.75 16.16 8.86
N LEU A 200 -1.25 15.05 8.32
CA LEU A 200 -2.06 14.10 7.55
C LEU A 200 -3.04 13.32 8.45
N GLY A 201 -2.82 13.29 9.76
CA GLY A 201 -3.69 12.66 10.75
C GLY A 201 -3.62 11.13 10.74
N ALA A 202 -4.63 10.51 11.36
CA ALA A 202 -4.72 9.08 11.54
C ALA A 202 -6.12 8.54 11.20
N TYR A 203 -6.20 7.22 11.12
CA TYR A 203 -7.44 6.51 10.87
C TYR A 203 -7.56 5.32 11.82
N VAL A 204 -8.78 4.80 11.96
CA VAL A 204 -9.04 3.50 12.58
C VAL A 204 -9.71 2.58 11.57
N THR A 205 -9.29 1.32 11.56
CA THR A 205 -9.80 0.27 10.68
C THR A 205 -10.46 -0.83 11.50
N PRO A 206 -11.54 -1.46 11.00
CA PRO A 206 -12.36 -2.40 11.76
C PRO A 206 -11.70 -3.78 11.85
N VAL A 207 -10.60 -3.87 12.58
CA VAL A 207 -9.92 -5.13 12.87
C VAL A 207 -9.30 -5.05 14.26
N GLY A 208 -9.64 -6.00 15.12
CA GLY A 208 -9.05 -6.10 16.45
C GLY A 208 -7.73 -6.85 16.48
N PHE A 209 -7.09 -6.82 17.64
CA PHE A 209 -5.87 -7.58 17.84
C PHE A 209 -6.18 -9.08 17.91
N LYS A 210 -5.52 -9.91 17.09
CA LYS A 210 -5.84 -11.35 16.98
C LYS A 210 -5.79 -12.09 18.33
N GLY A 211 -4.90 -11.66 19.25
CA GLY A 211 -4.74 -12.24 20.58
C GLY A 211 -5.70 -11.71 21.65
N SER A 212 -6.58 -10.75 21.31
CA SER A 212 -7.57 -10.21 22.24
C SER A 212 -8.85 -11.04 22.24
N GLU A 213 -9.42 -11.26 23.43
CA GLU A 213 -10.76 -11.81 23.61
C GLU A 213 -11.85 -10.90 23.00
N PHE A 214 -11.64 -9.59 23.07
CA PHE A 214 -12.57 -8.57 22.58
C PHE A 214 -12.24 -8.07 21.17
N LYS A 215 -11.49 -8.84 20.38
CA LYS A 215 -11.04 -8.45 19.03
C LYS A 215 -12.18 -8.05 18.07
N HIS A 216 -13.40 -8.52 18.30
CA HIS A 216 -14.59 -8.18 17.52
C HIS A 216 -15.17 -6.78 17.85
N MET A 217 -14.71 -6.17 18.94
CA MET A 217 -15.03 -4.79 19.36
C MET A 217 -13.86 -3.83 19.16
N GLU A 218 -12.67 -4.34 18.87
CA GLU A 218 -11.46 -3.55 18.76
C GLU A 218 -11.23 -3.05 17.32
N TRP A 219 -10.64 -1.88 17.23
CA TRP A 219 -10.28 -1.19 16.01
C TRP A 219 -8.79 -0.91 15.99
N ARG A 220 -8.17 -0.99 14.82
CA ARG A 220 -6.74 -0.79 14.65
C ARG A 220 -6.44 0.61 14.13
N ILE A 221 -5.60 1.34 14.86
CA ILE A 221 -5.10 2.65 14.47
C ILE A 221 -4.08 2.46 13.33
N CYS A 222 -4.20 3.27 12.28
CA CYS A 222 -3.32 3.25 11.13
C CYS A 222 -3.05 4.65 10.58
N PHE A 223 -1.92 4.79 9.88
CA PHE A 223 -1.40 6.07 9.39
C PHE A 223 -1.10 6.00 7.90
N ASN A 224 -1.96 5.35 7.10
CA ASN A 224 -1.68 5.00 5.70
C ASN A 224 -1.15 6.19 4.87
N THR A 225 -1.75 7.37 5.02
CA THR A 225 -1.29 8.58 4.31
C THR A 225 0.08 9.06 4.78
N GLY A 226 0.32 9.06 6.10
CA GLY A 226 1.63 9.36 6.69
C GLY A 226 2.70 8.34 6.32
N GLU A 227 2.39 7.05 6.30
CA GLU A 227 3.28 5.98 5.85
C GLU A 227 3.63 6.13 4.37
N THR A 228 2.66 6.44 3.51
CA THR A 228 2.92 6.74 2.10
C THR A 228 3.85 7.95 1.97
N GLU A 229 3.64 9.01 2.76
CA GLU A 229 4.52 10.18 2.77
C GLU A 229 5.96 9.80 3.16
N LEU A 230 6.14 8.96 4.18
CA LEU A 230 7.45 8.45 4.58
C LEU A 230 8.13 7.65 3.46
N VAL A 231 7.41 6.74 2.80
CA VAL A 231 7.94 5.95 1.69
C VAL A 231 8.31 6.85 0.50
N ASN A 232 7.53 7.89 0.23
CA ASN A 232 7.80 8.85 -0.85
C ASN A 232 9.05 9.69 -0.59
N ASN A 233 9.47 9.83 0.67
CA ASN A 233 10.68 10.55 1.08
C ASN A 233 11.88 9.63 1.38
N LEU A 234 11.78 8.34 1.01
CA LEU A 234 12.96 7.48 0.91
C LEU A 234 13.81 7.92 -0.28
N ASN A 235 15.13 7.96 -0.07
CA ASN A 235 16.07 8.15 -1.17
C ASN A 235 16.09 6.92 -2.09
N ASP A 236 16.75 7.05 -3.23
CA ASP A 236 16.76 6.01 -4.26
C ASP A 236 17.35 4.68 -3.80
N THR A 237 18.37 4.68 -2.94
CA THR A 237 18.96 3.45 -2.41
C THR A 237 17.98 2.75 -1.49
N GLN A 238 17.36 3.47 -0.55
CA GLN A 238 16.36 2.93 0.39
C GLN A 238 15.12 2.39 -0.33
N ALA A 239 14.60 3.12 -1.32
CA ALA A 239 13.47 2.67 -2.12
C ALA A 239 13.80 1.38 -2.89
N LYS A 240 15.01 1.26 -3.42
CA LYS A 240 15.49 0.02 -4.08
C LYS A 240 15.62 -1.14 -3.10
N VAL A 241 16.15 -0.91 -1.89
CA VAL A 241 16.17 -1.94 -0.83
C VAL A 241 14.76 -2.45 -0.58
N TYR A 242 13.78 -1.55 -0.40
CA TYR A 242 12.39 -1.95 -0.17
C TYR A 242 11.81 -2.76 -1.33
N VAL A 243 12.01 -2.33 -2.58
CA VAL A 243 11.54 -3.04 -3.77
C VAL A 243 12.17 -4.44 -3.87
N ILE A 244 13.47 -4.56 -3.66
CA ILE A 244 14.18 -5.85 -3.75
C ILE A 244 13.76 -6.77 -2.62
N LEU A 245 13.61 -6.28 -1.38
CA LEU A 245 13.07 -7.07 -0.26
C LEU A 245 11.66 -7.59 -0.58
N LYS A 246 10.79 -6.79 -1.21
CA LYS A 246 9.47 -7.25 -1.66
C LYS A 246 9.55 -8.34 -2.73
N MET A 247 10.54 -8.29 -3.63
CA MET A 247 10.77 -9.35 -4.62
C MET A 247 11.26 -10.63 -3.95
N ILE A 248 12.21 -10.55 -3.02
CA ILE A 248 12.68 -11.67 -2.21
C ILE A 248 11.52 -12.30 -1.44
N LEU A 249 10.66 -11.47 -0.83
CA LEU A 249 9.47 -11.93 -0.15
C LEU A 249 8.58 -12.75 -1.08
N LYS A 250 8.21 -12.22 -2.26
CA LYS A 250 7.31 -12.92 -3.17
C LYS A 250 7.91 -14.23 -3.71
N ASP A 251 9.20 -14.27 -4.00
CA ASP A 251 9.83 -15.44 -4.66
C ASP A 251 10.32 -16.52 -3.70
N LYS A 252 10.71 -16.16 -2.47
CA LYS A 252 11.34 -17.12 -1.53
C LYS A 252 10.60 -17.28 -0.23
N LEU A 253 10.16 -16.18 0.39
CA LEU A 253 9.60 -16.24 1.74
C LEU A 253 8.09 -16.56 1.71
N LYS A 254 7.32 -15.91 0.85
CA LYS A 254 5.85 -16.01 0.79
C LYS A 254 5.31 -17.41 0.47
N PRO A 255 5.93 -18.22 -0.43
CA PRO A 255 5.51 -19.60 -0.67
C PRO A 255 5.52 -20.47 0.59
N ASN A 256 6.33 -20.12 1.59
CA ASN A 256 6.46 -20.83 2.86
C ASN A 256 5.92 -20.04 4.06
N ASN A 257 5.33 -18.84 3.83
CA ASN A 257 4.98 -17.89 4.89
C ASN A 257 3.94 -16.86 4.43
N LYS A 258 2.71 -16.95 4.95
CA LYS A 258 1.67 -15.94 4.69
C LYS A 258 1.70 -14.75 5.66
N GLU A 259 2.42 -14.86 6.77
CA GLU A 259 2.42 -13.93 7.90
C GLU A 259 3.49 -12.83 7.77
N ILE A 260 4.65 -13.13 7.17
CA ILE A 260 5.58 -12.07 6.76
C ILE A 260 5.01 -11.38 5.52
N THR A 261 4.71 -10.11 5.68
CA THR A 261 4.09 -9.28 4.63
C THR A 261 5.05 -8.21 4.13
N SER A 262 4.70 -7.56 3.01
CA SER A 262 5.40 -6.34 2.55
C SER A 262 5.38 -5.23 3.60
N TYR A 263 4.39 -5.24 4.51
CA TYR A 263 4.29 -4.29 5.60
C TYR A 263 5.36 -4.48 6.67
N VAL A 264 5.75 -5.73 6.97
CA VAL A 264 6.89 -6.04 7.84
C VAL A 264 8.18 -5.47 7.24
N LEU A 265 8.40 -5.70 5.93
CA LEU A 265 9.58 -5.20 5.23
C LEU A 265 9.62 -3.67 5.13
N LYS A 266 8.47 -3.04 4.93
CA LYS A 266 8.35 -1.58 4.95
C LYS A 266 8.89 -1.03 6.27
N ASN A 267 8.47 -1.61 7.40
CA ASN A 267 8.89 -1.16 8.72
C ASN A 267 10.38 -1.36 8.97
N ILE A 268 10.99 -2.44 8.49
CA ILE A 268 12.45 -2.62 8.52
C ILE A 268 13.13 -1.47 7.78
N VAL A 269 12.71 -1.15 6.56
CA VAL A 269 13.32 -0.07 5.78
C VAL A 269 13.14 1.30 6.43
N LEU A 270 11.96 1.59 7.01
CA LEU A 270 11.73 2.85 7.74
C LEU A 270 12.64 2.96 8.97
N TRP A 271 12.79 1.88 9.74
CA TRP A 271 13.71 1.86 10.88
C TRP A 271 15.18 1.99 10.45
N GLN A 272 15.59 1.34 9.37
CA GLN A 272 16.93 1.51 8.81
C GLN A 272 17.19 2.95 8.39
N ALA A 273 16.23 3.58 7.73
CA ALA A 273 16.34 4.97 7.30
C ALA A 273 16.45 5.93 8.50
N GLU A 274 15.69 5.72 9.59
CA GLU A 274 15.76 6.57 10.80
C GLU A 274 17.07 6.39 11.58
N ARG A 275 17.57 5.14 11.70
CA ARG A 275 18.71 4.78 12.57
C ARG A 275 20.08 5.09 11.97
N ASN A 276 20.17 5.27 10.65
CA ASN A 276 21.45 5.40 9.96
C ASN A 276 21.61 6.75 9.25
N PRO A 277 22.84 7.30 9.15
CA PRO A 277 23.09 8.54 8.42
C PRO A 277 22.69 8.43 6.95
N GLN A 278 21.96 9.43 6.45
CA GLN A 278 21.44 9.42 5.07
C GLN A 278 22.54 9.32 4.00
N LEU A 279 23.73 9.86 4.27
CA LEU A 279 24.89 9.82 3.38
C LEU A 279 25.41 8.40 3.11
N GLN A 280 25.10 7.43 3.98
CA GLN A 280 25.51 6.04 3.78
C GLN A 280 24.63 5.29 2.76
N PHE A 281 23.46 5.84 2.39
CA PHE A 281 22.53 5.23 1.45
C PHE A 281 22.79 5.70 0.02
N HIS A 282 23.82 5.14 -0.61
CA HIS A 282 24.18 5.43 -2.01
C HIS A 282 24.20 4.16 -2.86
N ALA A 283 24.24 4.30 -4.19
CA ALA A 283 24.13 3.15 -5.11
C ALA A 283 25.14 2.02 -4.81
N ARG A 284 26.38 2.35 -4.45
CA ARG A 284 27.43 1.37 -4.10
C ARG A 284 27.17 0.59 -2.80
N SER A 285 26.33 1.09 -1.89
CA SER A 285 26.00 0.44 -0.61
C SER A 285 24.68 -0.32 -0.65
N LEU A 286 23.99 -0.38 -1.81
CA LEU A 286 22.71 -1.08 -1.97
C LEU A 286 22.76 -2.54 -1.49
N CYS A 287 23.79 -3.28 -1.87
CA CYS A 287 23.96 -4.67 -1.46
C CYS A 287 24.14 -4.80 0.06
N HIS A 288 24.90 -3.89 0.66
CA HIS A 288 25.09 -3.85 2.11
C HIS A 288 23.76 -3.62 2.85
N TRP A 289 22.99 -2.61 2.44
CA TRP A 289 21.68 -2.33 3.06
C TRP A 289 20.65 -3.44 2.86
N LEU A 290 20.68 -4.11 1.69
CA LEU A 290 19.82 -5.26 1.44
C LEU A 290 20.18 -6.45 2.35
N HIS A 291 21.47 -6.76 2.48
CA HIS A 291 21.96 -7.78 3.39
C HIS A 291 21.57 -7.46 4.84
N ASP A 292 21.78 -6.22 5.28
CA ASP A 292 21.42 -5.78 6.63
C ASP A 292 19.91 -5.82 6.87
N GLY A 293 19.08 -5.49 5.87
CA GLY A 293 17.62 -5.63 5.97
C GLY A 293 17.17 -7.09 6.13
N LEU A 294 17.82 -8.04 5.45
CA LEU A 294 17.57 -9.47 5.64
C LEU A 294 18.04 -9.96 7.02
N ARG A 295 19.19 -9.48 7.51
CA ARG A 295 19.69 -9.77 8.86
C ARG A 295 18.74 -9.24 9.94
N GLU A 296 18.23 -8.02 9.77
CA GLU A 296 17.23 -7.43 10.65
C GLU A 296 15.92 -8.21 10.65
N LEU A 297 15.45 -8.65 9.48
CA LEU A 297 14.28 -9.53 9.38
C LEU A 297 14.50 -10.84 10.14
N SER A 298 15.66 -11.49 9.94
CA SER A 298 16.01 -12.72 10.67
C SER A 298 16.02 -12.49 12.18
N THR A 299 16.66 -11.40 12.63
CA THR A 299 16.73 -11.02 14.05
C THR A 299 15.34 -10.78 14.63
N ALA A 300 14.46 -10.08 13.90
CA ALA A 300 13.10 -9.81 14.33
C ALA A 300 12.28 -11.11 14.45
N ILE A 301 12.45 -12.05 13.52
CA ILE A 301 11.82 -13.38 13.56
C ILE A 301 12.31 -14.17 14.77
N VAL A 302 13.63 -14.24 15.02
CA VAL A 302 14.20 -14.93 16.19
C VAL A 302 13.66 -14.34 17.50
N LYS A 303 13.59 -13.02 17.59
CA LYS A 303 13.05 -12.32 18.77
C LYS A 303 11.52 -12.32 18.84
N LYS A 304 10.83 -12.82 17.81
CA LYS A 304 9.37 -12.69 17.60
C LYS A 304 8.87 -11.25 17.78
N HIS A 305 9.71 -10.28 17.45
CA HIS A 305 9.46 -8.87 17.74
C HIS A 305 9.99 -7.94 16.64
N LEU A 306 9.07 -7.17 16.05
CA LEU A 306 9.39 -6.03 15.19
C LEU A 306 8.50 -4.86 15.59
N PRO A 307 9.05 -3.75 16.13
CA PRO A 307 8.24 -2.60 16.51
C PRO A 307 7.64 -1.93 15.27
N TYR A 308 6.36 -1.57 15.35
CA TYR A 308 5.73 -0.77 14.32
C TYR A 308 6.33 0.65 14.31
N TYR A 309 6.69 1.16 13.13
CA TYR A 309 7.41 2.42 12.99
C TYR A 309 6.64 3.64 13.53
N MET A 310 5.30 3.67 13.39
CA MET A 310 4.50 4.78 13.92
C MET A 310 4.17 4.62 15.41
N ILE A 311 4.05 3.38 15.90
CA ILE A 311 3.74 3.05 17.31
C ILE A 311 4.71 1.94 17.76
N PRO A 312 5.92 2.28 18.26
CA PRO A 312 6.95 1.29 18.58
C PRO A 312 6.53 0.21 19.57
N GLU A 313 5.57 0.52 20.45
CA GLU A 313 5.00 -0.40 21.43
C GLU A 313 4.17 -1.52 20.79
N ARG A 314 3.70 -1.33 19.54
CA ARG A 314 2.96 -2.34 18.79
C ARG A 314 3.93 -3.27 18.07
N ASN A 315 3.96 -4.54 18.47
CA ASN A 315 4.73 -5.57 17.80
C ASN A 315 3.99 -6.10 16.55
N LEU A 316 4.65 -6.05 15.39
CA LEU A 316 4.10 -6.52 14.11
C LEU A 316 4.13 -8.04 13.94
N LEU A 317 4.96 -8.76 14.69
CA LEU A 317 5.12 -10.21 14.59
C LEU A 317 4.30 -10.99 15.63
N GLU A 318 3.68 -10.29 16.58
CA GLU A 318 2.94 -10.93 17.68
C GLU A 318 1.69 -11.67 17.19
N ALA A 319 0.97 -11.08 16.24
CA ALA A 319 -0.23 -11.65 15.66
C ALA A 319 0.04 -12.70 14.56
N CYS A 320 1.30 -13.05 14.31
CA CYS A 320 1.69 -13.99 13.25
C CYS A 320 1.51 -15.47 13.63
N GLY A 321 1.11 -15.78 14.87
CA GLY A 321 0.91 -17.18 15.32
C GLY A 321 2.17 -18.05 15.15
N MET A 322 3.35 -17.43 15.18
CA MET A 322 4.61 -18.06 14.80
C MET A 322 5.08 -19.02 15.89
N ASN A 323 4.85 -20.32 15.67
CA ASN A 323 5.42 -21.39 16.47
C ASN A 323 6.92 -21.60 16.16
N ASP A 324 7.60 -22.37 17.00
CA ASP A 324 9.07 -22.54 16.92
C ASP A 324 9.52 -23.30 15.66
N VAL A 325 8.68 -24.18 15.12
CA VAL A 325 8.97 -24.90 13.87
C VAL A 325 8.97 -23.93 12.69
N LEU A 326 7.94 -23.08 12.59
CA LEU A 326 7.83 -22.05 11.56
C LEU A 326 8.96 -21.03 11.69
N GLN A 327 9.25 -20.59 12.91
CA GLN A 327 10.35 -19.69 13.19
C GLN A 327 11.68 -20.25 12.66
N ARG A 328 12.04 -21.49 13.03
CA ARG A 328 13.27 -22.16 12.55
C ARG A 328 13.31 -22.25 11.03
N LYS A 329 12.19 -22.64 10.39
CA LYS A 329 12.11 -22.75 8.92
C LYS A 329 12.34 -21.39 8.24
N TRP A 330 11.76 -20.32 8.76
CA TRP A 330 11.92 -18.98 8.17
C TRP A 330 13.33 -18.42 8.40
N VAL A 331 13.90 -18.62 9.58
CA VAL A 331 15.28 -18.22 9.89
C VAL A 331 16.27 -18.97 9.00
N ALA A 332 16.11 -20.29 8.83
CA ALA A 332 16.95 -21.08 7.92
C ALA A 332 16.88 -20.54 6.49
N GLY A 333 15.67 -20.31 5.96
CA GLY A 333 15.51 -19.76 4.61
C GLY A 333 16.12 -18.37 4.41
N ILE A 334 16.21 -17.54 5.45
CA ILE A 334 16.92 -16.26 5.39
C ILE A 334 18.44 -16.47 5.54
N THR A 335 18.87 -17.38 6.41
CA THR A 335 20.29 -17.70 6.64
C THR A 335 20.93 -18.24 5.37
N ASP A 336 20.29 -19.20 4.69
CA ASP A 336 20.74 -19.73 3.40
C ASP A 336 20.90 -18.61 2.35
N MET A 337 20.02 -17.59 2.39
CA MET A 337 20.13 -16.44 1.49
C MET A 337 21.28 -15.50 1.84
N LEU A 338 21.61 -15.37 3.12
CA LEU A 338 22.72 -14.54 3.60
C LEU A 338 24.07 -15.18 3.29
N GLU A 339 24.18 -16.51 3.38
CA GLU A 339 25.42 -17.26 3.12
C GLU A 339 25.91 -17.16 1.65
N ASP A 340 24.99 -17.25 0.67
CA ASP A 340 25.32 -17.10 -0.77
C ASP A 340 24.96 -15.70 -1.31
N PHE A 341 24.93 -14.68 -0.45
CA PHE A 341 24.63 -13.31 -0.87
C PHE A 341 25.81 -12.69 -1.64
N PRO A 342 25.57 -11.94 -2.75
CA PRO A 342 24.30 -11.60 -3.37
C PRO A 342 23.85 -12.58 -4.47
N ARG A 343 24.57 -13.67 -4.72
CA ARG A 343 24.37 -14.57 -5.88
C ARG A 343 22.98 -15.18 -5.90
N VAL A 344 22.50 -15.69 -4.76
CA VAL A 344 21.16 -16.28 -4.62
C VAL A 344 20.05 -15.27 -4.94
N VAL A 345 20.21 -14.02 -4.48
CA VAL A 345 19.24 -12.93 -4.71
C VAL A 345 19.19 -12.56 -6.19
N LEU A 346 20.34 -12.45 -6.85
CA LEU A 346 20.41 -12.11 -8.29
C LEU A 346 19.77 -13.18 -9.19
N ARG A 347 19.69 -14.42 -8.72
CA ARG A 347 19.05 -15.54 -9.44
C ARG A 347 17.54 -15.63 -9.25
N LEU A 348 16.95 -14.85 -8.35
CA LEU A 348 15.50 -14.92 -8.09
C LEU A 348 14.70 -14.54 -9.34
N PRO A 349 13.63 -15.28 -9.72
CA PRO A 349 12.90 -15.06 -10.96
C PRO A 349 12.44 -13.61 -11.19
N LYS A 350 11.89 -12.93 -10.17
CA LYS A 350 11.46 -11.53 -10.28
C LYS A 350 12.63 -10.57 -10.41
N ILE A 351 13.72 -10.82 -9.69
CA ILE A 351 14.94 -9.99 -9.78
C ILE A 351 15.60 -10.19 -11.13
N ARG A 352 15.76 -11.43 -11.58
CA ARG A 352 16.24 -11.77 -12.92
C ARG A 352 15.35 -11.18 -14.00
N LYS A 353 14.02 -11.23 -13.89
CA LYS A 353 13.11 -10.60 -14.86
C LYS A 353 13.24 -9.07 -14.86
N ALA A 354 13.43 -8.46 -13.69
CA ALA A 354 13.67 -7.03 -13.57
C ALA A 354 15.03 -6.61 -14.19
N ILE A 355 16.07 -7.44 -14.02
CA ILE A 355 17.42 -7.22 -14.57
C ILE A 355 17.50 -7.55 -16.07
N VAL A 356 17.01 -8.71 -16.51
CA VAL A 356 17.05 -9.20 -17.91
C VAL A 356 16.10 -8.41 -18.82
N GLY A 357 15.00 -7.88 -18.28
CA GLY A 357 14.23 -6.83 -18.95
C GLY A 357 14.99 -5.51 -19.11
N SER A 358 16.29 -5.52 -18.84
CA SER A 358 17.20 -4.39 -18.91
C SER A 358 18.63 -4.79 -19.31
N PRO A 359 18.90 -5.10 -20.60
CA PRO A 359 20.25 -5.32 -21.10
C PRO A 359 20.96 -3.99 -21.43
N GLU A 360 22.26 -3.93 -21.16
CA GLU A 360 23.14 -2.75 -21.20
C GLU A 360 23.41 -2.06 -22.55
N PRO A 361 22.93 -2.49 -23.74
CA PRO A 361 23.08 -1.65 -24.94
C PRO A 361 22.01 -0.57 -25.15
N MET A 362 20.89 -0.57 -24.40
CA MET A 362 19.68 0.11 -24.86
C MET A 362 19.14 1.17 -23.87
N LEU A 363 19.79 2.33 -23.80
CA LEU A 363 19.27 3.50 -23.09
C LEU A 363 17.87 3.90 -23.62
N TRP A 364 17.66 3.82 -24.94
CA TRP A 364 16.39 4.08 -25.61
C TRP A 364 15.26 3.15 -25.18
N PHE A 365 15.54 1.88 -24.86
CA PHE A 365 14.50 0.95 -24.43
C PHE A 365 14.12 1.12 -22.97
N SER A 366 15.08 1.51 -22.13
CA SER A 366 14.74 1.92 -20.77
C SER A 366 13.91 3.20 -20.75
N SER A 367 14.25 4.21 -21.56
CA SER A 367 13.44 5.43 -21.68
C SER A 367 12.10 5.17 -22.34
N GLY A 368 12.05 4.42 -23.45
CA GLY A 368 10.82 4.07 -24.16
C GLY A 368 9.88 3.19 -23.33
N ARG A 369 10.42 2.26 -22.52
CA ARG A 369 9.62 1.50 -21.55
C ARG A 369 9.02 2.40 -20.46
N MET A 370 9.82 3.30 -19.90
CA MET A 370 9.35 4.26 -18.89
C MET A 370 8.29 5.19 -19.48
N GLU A 371 8.53 5.75 -20.67
CA GLU A 371 7.57 6.59 -21.40
C GLU A 371 6.29 5.83 -21.70
N LEU A 372 6.37 4.58 -22.16
CA LEU A 372 5.21 3.74 -22.42
C LEU A 372 4.43 3.41 -21.15
N GLU A 373 5.09 3.22 -20.01
CA GLU A 373 4.42 3.06 -18.72
C GLU A 373 3.75 4.34 -18.23
N MET A 374 4.39 5.50 -18.45
CA MET A 374 3.80 6.81 -18.16
C MET A 374 2.57 7.03 -19.04
N LEU A 375 2.69 6.86 -20.34
CA LEU A 375 1.59 7.01 -21.30
C LEU A 375 0.44 6.05 -21.01
N ASN A 376 0.71 4.80 -20.61
CA ASN A 376 -0.33 3.86 -20.20
C ASN A 376 -1.09 4.33 -18.95
N LEU A 377 -0.38 4.83 -17.92
CA LEU A 377 -1.03 5.34 -16.71
C LEU A 377 -1.80 6.64 -17.00
N GLU A 378 -1.25 7.50 -17.85
CA GLU A 378 -1.89 8.73 -18.28
C GLU A 378 -3.14 8.45 -19.13
N TRP A 379 -3.05 7.53 -20.10
CA TRP A 379 -4.19 7.04 -20.86
C TRP A 379 -5.28 6.49 -19.94
N PHE A 380 -4.91 5.66 -18.95
CA PHE A 380 -5.86 5.10 -17.99
C PHE A 380 -6.59 6.20 -17.21
N ILE A 381 -5.87 7.17 -16.66
CA ILE A 381 -6.46 8.29 -15.91
C ILE A 381 -7.35 9.15 -16.82
N ARG A 382 -6.87 9.49 -18.02
CA ARG A 382 -7.64 10.25 -19.03
C ARG A 382 -8.92 9.52 -19.42
N LYS A 383 -8.87 8.19 -19.60
CA LYS A 383 -10.03 7.37 -19.89
C LYS A 383 -11.05 7.42 -18.74
N GLN A 384 -10.58 7.34 -17.49
CA GLN A 384 -11.45 7.54 -16.32
C GLN A 384 -12.06 8.96 -16.34
N GLU A 385 -11.28 10.01 -16.58
CA GLU A 385 -11.79 11.39 -16.72
C GLU A 385 -12.87 11.52 -17.80
N CYS A 386 -12.72 10.86 -18.95
CA CYS A 386 -13.73 10.86 -20.02
C CYS A 386 -15.02 10.23 -19.54
N LEU A 387 -14.94 9.04 -18.91
CA LEU A 387 -16.11 8.37 -18.33
C LEU A 387 -16.81 9.23 -17.27
N PHE A 388 -16.08 10.10 -16.58
CA PHE A 388 -16.66 11.09 -15.66
C PHE A 388 -17.27 12.32 -16.35
N LYS A 389 -16.76 12.70 -17.52
CA LYS A 389 -17.20 13.88 -18.28
C LYS A 389 -18.28 13.59 -19.33
N THR A 390 -18.62 12.34 -19.62
CA THR A 390 -19.64 11.94 -20.61
C THR A 390 -21.09 12.32 -20.27
N ARG A 391 -21.31 13.43 -19.58
CA ARG A 391 -22.53 14.23 -19.68
C ARG A 391 -22.41 15.47 -20.58
N ASP A 392 -21.22 15.83 -21.11
CA ASP A 392 -21.11 16.83 -22.20
C ASP A 392 -19.82 16.68 -23.07
N ILE A 393 -20.05 16.46 -24.38
CA ILE A 393 -19.26 16.67 -25.63
C ILE A 393 -17.71 16.53 -25.66
N ASN A 394 -17.26 15.39 -26.22
CA ASN A 394 -16.40 15.14 -27.41
C ASN A 394 -15.03 15.83 -27.70
N TYR A 395 -14.44 16.63 -26.81
CA TYR A 395 -13.03 17.07 -26.98
C TYR A 395 -11.99 16.11 -26.35
N SER A 396 -12.44 15.20 -25.48
CA SER A 396 -11.57 14.30 -24.72
C SER A 396 -11.12 13.06 -25.49
N ASP A 397 -11.93 12.56 -26.42
CA ASP A 397 -11.64 11.36 -27.22
C ASP A 397 -10.43 11.55 -28.14
N PHE A 398 -10.24 12.75 -28.69
CA PHE A 398 -9.08 13.07 -29.51
C PHE A 398 -7.75 12.98 -28.71
N THR A 399 -7.78 13.34 -27.42
CA THR A 399 -6.60 13.26 -26.55
C THR A 399 -6.28 11.81 -26.18
N VAL A 400 -7.30 10.99 -25.91
CA VAL A 400 -7.12 9.55 -25.63
C VAL A 400 -6.56 8.83 -26.87
N GLN A 401 -7.12 9.10 -28.06
CA GLN A 401 -6.63 8.55 -29.34
C GLN A 401 -5.21 9.03 -29.68
N ALA A 402 -4.81 10.24 -29.27
CA ALA A 402 -3.45 10.72 -29.45
C ALA A 402 -2.45 9.95 -28.56
N ILE A 403 -2.82 9.66 -27.30
CA ILE A 403 -2.00 8.84 -26.39
C ILE A 403 -1.90 7.40 -26.93
N GLU A 404 -2.99 6.82 -27.42
CA GLU A 404 -3.00 5.48 -28.03
C GLU A 404 -2.07 5.40 -29.25
N ARG A 405 -2.11 6.41 -30.14
CA ARG A 405 -1.19 6.52 -31.28
C ARG A 405 0.26 6.61 -30.84
N ARG A 406 0.57 7.38 -29.78
CA ARG A 406 1.93 7.48 -29.24
C ARG A 406 2.39 6.16 -28.62
N ILE A 407 1.53 5.44 -27.91
CA ILE A 407 1.83 4.10 -27.39
C ILE A 407 2.15 3.16 -28.55
N ALA A 408 1.32 3.11 -29.59
CA ALA A 408 1.54 2.26 -30.77
C ALA A 408 2.86 2.59 -31.49
N GLN A 409 3.18 3.89 -31.62
CA GLN A 409 4.44 4.34 -32.18
C GLN A 409 5.65 3.85 -31.37
N ILE A 410 5.65 4.04 -30.04
CA ILE A 410 6.76 3.59 -29.19
C ILE A 410 6.92 2.07 -29.22
N ILE A 411 5.81 1.30 -29.25
CA ILE A 411 5.85 -0.16 -29.42
C ILE A 411 6.55 -0.51 -30.74
N THR A 412 6.22 0.20 -31.82
CA THR A 412 6.77 -0.03 -33.16
C THR A 412 8.26 0.34 -33.21
N GLU A 413 8.66 1.47 -32.62
CA GLU A 413 10.06 1.90 -32.49
C GLU A 413 10.87 0.90 -31.66
N MET A 414 10.32 0.40 -30.54
CA MET A 414 10.95 -0.66 -29.75
C MET A 414 11.07 -1.97 -30.54
N GLN A 415 10.05 -2.36 -31.31
CA GLN A 415 10.12 -3.56 -32.17
C GLN A 415 11.18 -3.42 -33.26
N LEU A 416 11.25 -2.26 -33.93
CA LEU A 416 12.21 -1.99 -35.00
C LEU A 416 13.65 -2.03 -34.46
N HIS A 417 13.92 -1.40 -33.33
CA HIS A 417 15.25 -1.44 -32.73
C HIS A 417 15.63 -2.83 -32.18
N MET A 418 14.67 -3.65 -31.69
CA MET A 418 14.94 -5.06 -31.35
C MET A 418 15.30 -5.90 -32.58
N LEU A 419 14.74 -5.57 -33.74
CA LEU A 419 15.07 -6.20 -35.02
C LEU A 419 16.47 -5.79 -35.52
N LEU A 420 16.88 -4.54 -35.31
CA LEU A 420 18.18 -4.01 -35.71
C LEU A 420 19.34 -4.55 -34.84
N ASP A 421 19.11 -4.75 -33.53
CA ASP A 421 20.08 -5.36 -32.60
C ASP A 421 20.16 -6.90 -32.71
N GLY A 422 19.22 -7.53 -33.42
CA GLY A 422 19.02 -8.99 -33.48
C GLY A 422 19.77 -9.73 -34.59
N SER A 423 20.75 -9.11 -35.25
CA SER A 423 21.49 -9.68 -36.40
C SER A 423 22.43 -10.86 -36.07
N SER A 424 22.20 -11.60 -34.97
CA SER A 424 22.94 -12.83 -34.66
C SER A 424 22.14 -13.97 -34.03
N ILE A 425 20.80 -13.99 -34.10
CA ILE A 425 20.02 -15.17 -33.63
C ILE A 425 19.12 -15.66 -34.76
N ILE A 426 19.78 -16.19 -35.78
CA ILE A 426 19.22 -17.08 -36.80
C ILE A 426 18.74 -18.35 -36.07
N GLN A 427 17.51 -18.34 -35.57
CA GLN A 427 16.69 -19.52 -35.23
C GLN A 427 15.49 -19.03 -34.42
N ARG A 428 14.37 -18.73 -35.09
CA ARG A 428 12.99 -18.79 -34.57
C ARG A 428 11.95 -18.30 -35.61
N SER A 429 12.19 -18.57 -36.90
CA SER A 429 11.20 -18.30 -37.95
C SER A 429 9.92 -19.13 -37.80
N ASP A 430 9.94 -20.21 -37.02
CA ASP A 430 8.78 -21.09 -36.85
C ASP A 430 7.78 -20.63 -35.77
N ILE A 431 8.19 -19.77 -34.84
CA ILE A 431 7.25 -19.15 -33.88
C ILE A 431 6.50 -18.00 -34.57
N PHE A 432 7.17 -17.28 -35.49
CA PHE A 432 6.60 -16.15 -36.21
C PHE A 432 5.47 -16.56 -37.19
N LYS A 433 5.52 -17.78 -37.74
CA LYS A 433 4.44 -18.31 -38.61
C LYS A 433 3.19 -18.77 -37.86
N ARG A 434 3.25 -19.00 -36.54
CA ARG A 434 2.09 -19.49 -35.75
C ARG A 434 1.27 -18.40 -35.06
N MET A 435 1.73 -17.15 -35.05
CA MET A 435 0.99 -16.02 -34.45
C MET A 435 0.19 -15.18 -35.45
N LEU A 436 0.19 -15.56 -36.74
CA LEU A 436 -0.55 -14.89 -37.82
C LEU A 436 -1.68 -15.74 -38.43
N MET A 437 -2.06 -16.83 -37.76
CA MET A 437 -3.37 -17.49 -37.88
C MET A 437 -4.03 -17.44 -36.50
#